data_AF-A0A0F7BYQ7-F1
#
_entry.id   AF-A0A0F7BYQ7-F1
#
_cell.length_a   1.000
_cell.length_b   1.000
_cell.length_c   1.000
_cell.angle_alpha   90.00
_cell.angle_beta   90.00
_cell.angle_gamma   90.00
#
_symmetry.space_group_name_H-M   'P 1'
#
loop_
_entity.id
_entity.type
_entity.pdbx_description
1 polymer ?
#
loop_
_entity_poly.entity_id
_entity_poly.type
_entity_poly.pdbx_seq_one_letter_code
_entity_poly.pdbx_strand_id
1 'polypeptide(L)'
;MLIIPVTRRPSDQIDVFARGGDQALWHIWQVTPSNGWSNWASLGGWIDLLEVGQNTDGRLEVFARGSDQALWHIWQVAPSDGWSNWASLGGWIDQIAVESRFRR
;
A
#
# COMPACT_ATOMS: atom_id res chain seq x y z
N MET A 1 -7.70 11.42 8.75
CA MET A 1 -6.72 10.82 7.83
C MET A 1 -5.42 10.66 8.60
N LEU A 2 -4.91 9.45 8.77
CA LEU A 2 -3.56 9.20 9.28
C LEU A 2 -2.68 8.88 8.06
N ILE A 3 -1.58 9.61 7.87
CA ILE A 3 -0.67 9.42 6.72
C ILE A 3 0.49 8.52 7.16
N ILE A 4 0.63 7.35 6.56
CA ILE A 4 1.72 6.36 6.69
C ILE A 4 1.62 5.42 5.47
N PRO A 5 2.66 4.78 4.93
CA PRO A 5 4.01 5.18 4.49
C PRO A 5 4.02 5.69 3.02
N VAL A 6 5.18 6.17 2.56
CA VAL A 6 5.41 6.68 1.20
C VAL A 6 6.37 5.76 0.45
N THR A 7 6.06 5.41 -0.80
CA THR A 7 7.01 4.69 -1.68
C THR A 7 7.29 5.50 -2.94
N ARG A 8 8.56 5.50 -3.37
CA ARG A 8 9.02 6.05 -4.65
C ARG A 8 9.14 4.90 -5.65
N ARG A 9 8.48 5.04 -6.81
CA ARG A 9 8.63 4.13 -7.94
C ARG A 9 9.95 4.38 -8.70
N PRO A 10 10.41 3.45 -9.55
CA PRO A 10 11.63 3.61 -10.37
C PRO A 10 11.61 4.82 -11.31
N SER A 11 10.43 5.40 -11.57
CA SER A 11 10.20 6.59 -12.39
C SER A 11 10.13 7.90 -11.61
N ASP A 12 10.60 7.93 -10.35
CA ASP A 12 10.47 9.06 -9.40
C ASP A 12 9.04 9.45 -9.02
N GLN A 13 8.08 8.62 -9.40
CA GLN A 13 6.68 8.80 -9.09
C GLN A 13 6.39 8.33 -7.66
N ILE A 14 5.62 9.11 -6.90
CA ILE A 14 5.29 8.80 -5.51
C ILE A 14 3.88 8.20 -5.40
N ASP A 15 3.74 7.13 -4.61
CA ASP A 15 2.46 6.64 -4.09
C ASP A 15 2.38 6.89 -2.59
N VAL A 16 1.22 7.40 -2.17
CA VAL A 16 0.85 7.56 -0.77
C VAL A 16 -0.30 6.62 -0.48
N PHE A 17 -0.15 5.83 0.58
CA PHE A 17 -1.19 4.97 1.11
C PHE A 17 -1.72 5.59 2.41
N ALA A 18 -3.00 5.39 2.71
CA ALA A 18 -3.61 5.91 3.91
C ALA A 18 -4.82 5.07 4.30
N ARG A 19 -5.14 5.11 5.59
CA ARG A 19 -6.42 4.62 6.09
C ARG A 19 -7.47 5.72 6.05
N GLY A 20 -8.58 5.45 5.39
CA GLY A 20 -9.76 6.32 5.34
C GLY A 20 -10.55 6.34 6.65
N GLY A 21 -11.52 7.25 6.76
CA GLY A 21 -12.44 7.29 7.90
C GLY A 21 -13.38 6.08 7.97
N ASP A 22 -13.56 5.41 6.83
CA ASP A 22 -14.29 4.16 6.63
C ASP A 22 -13.46 2.91 6.96
N GLN A 23 -12.22 3.08 7.44
CA GLN A 23 -11.24 2.01 7.70
C GLN A 23 -10.73 1.29 6.45
N ALA A 24 -11.07 1.74 5.24
CA ALA A 24 -10.53 1.18 4.02
C ALA A 24 -9.10 1.66 3.75
N LEU A 25 -8.35 0.89 2.98
CA LEU A 25 -7.11 1.34 2.37
C LEU A 25 -7.43 2.28 1.21
N TRP A 26 -6.84 3.47 1.22
CA TRP A 26 -6.91 4.44 0.15
C TRP A 26 -5.50 4.73 -0.36
N HIS A 27 -5.37 5.01 -1.65
CA HIS A 27 -4.11 5.47 -2.21
C HIS A 27 -4.30 6.63 -3.19
N ILE A 28 -3.26 7.42 -3.33
CA ILE A 28 -3.14 8.52 -4.29
C ILE A 28 -1.72 8.48 -4.84
N TRP A 29 -1.57 8.76 -6.14
CA TRP A 29 -0.28 8.66 -6.80
C TRP A 29 -0.01 9.84 -7.71
N GLN A 30 1.26 10.14 -7.91
CA GLN A 30 1.66 11.12 -8.92
C GLN A 30 1.34 10.59 -10.31
N VAL A 31 0.81 11.43 -11.20
CA VAL A 31 0.50 11.03 -12.60
C VAL A 31 1.69 11.30 -13.51
N THR A 32 2.44 12.38 -13.24
CA THR A 32 3.76 12.63 -13.82
C THR A 32 4.78 12.84 -12.71
N PRO A 33 6.07 12.52 -12.92
CA PRO A 33 7.08 12.73 -11.90
C PRO A 33 7.12 14.21 -11.49
N SER A 34 7.09 14.46 -10.17
CA SER A 34 7.16 15.81 -9.58
C SER A 34 6.02 16.79 -9.96
N ASN A 35 4.97 16.37 -10.67
CA ASN A 35 3.82 17.21 -10.95
C ASN A 35 2.51 16.41 -11.08
N GLY A 36 1.39 16.94 -10.57
CA GLY A 36 0.07 16.32 -10.69
C GLY A 36 -0.13 15.04 -9.86
N TRP A 37 -1.29 14.96 -9.19
CA TRP A 37 -1.72 13.78 -8.44
C TRP A 37 -3.02 13.24 -9.01
N SER A 38 -3.27 11.95 -8.82
CA SER A 38 -4.57 11.33 -9.08
C SER A 38 -5.63 11.83 -8.10
N ASN A 39 -6.88 11.41 -8.29
CA ASN A 39 -7.83 11.38 -7.17
C ASN A 39 -7.46 10.25 -6.21
N TRP A 40 -7.90 10.36 -4.95
CA TRP A 40 -7.87 9.24 -4.03
C TRP A 40 -8.72 8.08 -4.58
N ALA A 41 -8.15 6.88 -4.60
CA ALA A 41 -8.84 5.66 -4.96
C ALA A 41 -8.86 4.69 -3.77
N SER A 42 -9.99 4.05 -3.55
CA SER A 42 -10.12 3.03 -2.52
C SER A 42 -9.64 1.68 -3.05
N LEU A 43 -8.84 1.00 -2.25
CA LEU A 43 -8.50 -0.42 -2.40
C LEU A 43 -9.37 -1.30 -1.49
N GLY A 44 -10.38 -0.71 -0.85
CA GLY A 44 -11.32 -1.39 0.04
C GLY A 44 -10.66 -1.98 1.28
N GLY A 45 -11.26 -3.06 1.78
CA GLY A 45 -10.82 -3.74 3.00
C GLY A 45 -11.22 -3.02 4.29
N TRP A 46 -10.81 -3.60 5.41
CA TRP A 46 -10.80 -2.97 6.74
C TRP A 46 -9.39 -3.14 7.28
N ILE A 47 -8.71 -2.03 7.57
CA ILE A 47 -7.33 -2.04 8.05
C ILE A 47 -7.18 -1.12 9.27
N ASP A 48 -6.29 -1.47 10.19
CA ASP A 48 -5.90 -0.56 11.28
C ASP A 48 -4.39 -0.36 11.45
N LEU A 49 -3.59 -1.14 10.74
CA LEU A 49 -2.14 -1.01 10.54
C LEU A 49 -1.82 -1.30 9.08
N LEU A 50 -0.83 -0.61 8.50
CA LEU A 50 -0.35 -0.91 7.16
C LEU A 50 1.14 -0.59 6.99
N GLU A 51 1.79 -1.36 6.11
CA GLU A 51 3.12 -1.10 5.57
C GLU A 51 3.14 -1.42 4.08
N VAL A 52 4.02 -0.76 3.32
CA VAL A 52 4.16 -0.97 1.87
C VAL A 52 5.59 -1.37 1.51
N GLY A 53 5.72 -2.39 0.67
CA GLY A 53 6.97 -2.83 0.08
C GLY A 53 6.92 -2.74 -1.45
N GLN A 54 8.11 -2.64 -2.06
CA GLN A 54 8.27 -2.87 -3.49
C GLN A 54 8.94 -4.22 -3.71
N ASN A 55 8.28 -5.07 -4.49
CA ASN A 55 8.80 -6.36 -4.92
C ASN A 55 9.96 -6.16 -5.90
N THR A 56 10.80 -7.18 -6.05
CA THR A 56 11.97 -7.15 -6.94
C THR A 56 11.62 -6.96 -8.42
N ASP A 57 10.39 -7.29 -8.79
CA ASP A 57 9.80 -7.07 -10.12
C ASP A 57 9.21 -5.66 -10.31
N GLY A 58 9.29 -4.80 -9.29
CA GLY A 58 8.82 -3.41 -9.31
C GLY A 58 7.36 -3.22 -8.89
N ARG A 59 6.60 -4.29 -8.64
CA ARG A 59 5.21 -4.19 -8.16
C ARG A 59 5.19 -3.70 -6.71
N LEU A 60 4.21 -2.86 -6.38
CA LEU A 60 3.91 -2.50 -5.00
C LEU A 60 3.06 -3.57 -4.35
N GLU A 61 3.31 -3.80 -3.06
CA GLU A 61 2.53 -4.70 -2.22
C GLU A 61 2.30 -4.06 -0.86
N VAL A 62 1.02 -3.95 -0.48
CA VAL A 62 0.61 -3.41 0.82
C VAL A 62 0.26 -4.58 1.71
N PHE A 63 0.85 -4.57 2.90
CA PHE A 63 0.53 -5.49 3.97
C PHE A 63 -0.21 -4.73 5.06
N ALA A 64 -1.26 -5.32 5.61
CA ALA A 64 -2.11 -4.66 6.59
C ALA A 64 -2.65 -5.65 7.60
N ARG A 65 -3.03 -5.14 8.78
CA ARG A 65 -3.77 -5.93 9.75
C ARG A 65 -5.28 -5.77 9.51
N GLY A 66 -5.97 -6.89 9.40
CA GLY A 66 -7.42 -6.94 9.25
C GLY A 66 -8.18 -6.82 10.58
N SER A 67 -9.51 -6.73 10.50
CA SER A 67 -10.39 -6.65 11.69
C SER A 67 -10.34 -7.90 12.57
N ASP A 68 -9.87 -9.01 11.99
CA ASP A 68 -9.65 -10.30 12.63
C ASP A 68 -8.26 -10.45 13.27
N GLN A 69 -7.45 -9.37 13.28
CA GLN A 69 -6.07 -9.33 13.73
C GLN A 69 -5.10 -10.17 12.87
N ALA A 70 -5.55 -10.72 11.75
CA ALA A 70 -4.69 -11.44 10.82
C ALA A 70 -3.88 -10.48 9.95
N LEU A 71 -2.78 -10.98 9.40
CA LEU A 71 -2.04 -10.31 8.33
C LEU A 71 -2.79 -10.51 7.01
N TRP A 72 -3.02 -9.43 6.30
CA TRP A 72 -3.62 -9.39 4.97
C TRP A 72 -2.69 -8.63 4.02
N HIS A 73 -2.80 -8.92 2.73
CA HIS A 73 -2.08 -8.18 1.70
C HIS A 73 -2.89 -7.97 0.42
N ILE A 74 -2.49 -6.96 -0.34
CA ILE A 74 -2.98 -6.63 -1.68
C ILE A 74 -1.79 -6.14 -2.51
N TRP A 75 -1.69 -6.58 -3.76
CA TRP A 75 -0.53 -6.30 -4.61
C TRP A 75 -0.95 -5.77 -5.98
N GLN A 76 -0.09 -4.97 -6.59
CA GLN A 76 -0.23 -4.64 -8.01
C GLN A 76 -0.06 -5.92 -8.84
N VAL A 77 -0.88 -6.13 -9.88
CA VAL A 77 -0.78 -7.29 -10.78
C VAL A 77 0.36 -7.15 -11.79
N ALA A 78 0.72 -5.91 -12.13
CA ALA A 78 1.90 -5.52 -12.89
C ALA A 78 2.39 -4.15 -12.38
N PRO A 79 3.67 -3.77 -12.59
CA PRO A 79 4.20 -2.51 -12.06
C PRO A 79 3.36 -1.31 -12.53
N SER A 80 2.89 -0.48 -11.59
CA SER A 80 2.03 0.69 -11.89
C SER A 80 0.71 0.37 -12.59
N ASP A 81 0.19 -0.85 -12.45
CA ASP A 81 -1.10 -1.29 -13.01
C ASP A 81 -2.13 -1.57 -11.89
N GLY A 82 -3.23 -2.25 -12.23
CA GLY A 82 -4.30 -2.63 -11.32
C GLY A 82 -3.85 -3.46 -10.11
N TRP A 83 -4.76 -3.57 -9.14
CA TRP A 83 -4.53 -4.29 -7.87
C TRP A 83 -5.24 -5.65 -7.85
N SER A 84 -4.69 -6.58 -7.09
CA SER A 84 -5.32 -7.86 -6.77
C SER A 84 -6.55 -7.68 -5.87
N ASN A 85 -7.23 -8.78 -5.55
CA ASN A 85 -8.08 -8.82 -4.36
C ASN A 85 -7.22 -8.95 -3.09
N TRP A 86 -7.79 -8.57 -1.94
CA TRP A 86 -7.21 -8.85 -0.63
C TRP A 86 -7.10 -10.37 -0.41
N ALA A 87 -5.95 -10.80 0.11
CA ALA A 87 -5.73 -12.17 0.55
C ALA A 87 -5.20 -12.19 1.99
N SER A 88 -5.63 -13.20 2.76
CA SER A 88 -5.16 -13.39 4.13
C SER A 88 -3.91 -14.26 4.14
N LEU A 89 -2.93 -13.84 4.94
CA LEU A 89 -1.78 -14.65 5.34
C LEU A 89 -1.97 -15.26 6.74
N GLY A 90 -3.14 -15.02 7.36
CA GLY A 90 -3.51 -15.55 8.66
C GLY A 90 -2.71 -14.94 9.82
N GLY A 91 -2.65 -15.69 10.92
CA GLY A 91 -1.94 -15.29 12.13
C GLY A 91 -2.73 -14.31 13.02
N TRP A 92 -2.06 -13.82 14.05
CA TRP A 92 -2.53 -12.77 14.95
C TRP A 92 -1.35 -11.83 15.18
N ILE A 93 -1.45 -10.58 14.70
CA ILE A 93 -0.34 -9.63 14.69
C ILE A 93 -0.67 -8.36 15.47
N ASP A 94 0.29 -7.84 16.21
CA ASP A 94 0.19 -6.58 16.94
C ASP A 94 0.97 -5.44 16.27
N GLN A 95 1.99 -5.78 15.47
CA GLN A 95 2.85 -4.88 14.74
C GLN A 95 3.15 -5.42 13.34
N ILE A 96 3.49 -4.49 12.44
CA ILE A 96 3.95 -4.82 11.09
C ILE A 96 5.17 -3.97 10.74
N ALA A 97 6.15 -4.59 10.10
CA ALA A 97 7.30 -3.93 9.53
C ALA A 97 7.68 -4.67 8.24
N VAL A 98 7.90 -3.92 7.17
CA VAL A 98 8.38 -4.44 5.89
C VAL A 98 9.73 -3.78 5.60
N GLU A 99 10.75 -4.57 5.27
CA GLU A 99 12.05 -4.01 4.86
C GLU A 99 11.90 -3.38 3.48
N SER A 100 11.78 -2.05 3.42
CA SER A 100 11.95 -1.30 2.18
C SER A 100 13.44 -1.03 1.98
N ARG A 101 14.10 -1.82 1.11
CA ARG A 101 15.46 -1.48 0.68
C ARG A 101 15.44 -0.27 -0.24
N PHE A 102 15.37 0.91 0.35
CA PHE A 102 15.70 2.15 -0.35
C PHE A 102 17.22 2.18 -0.53
N ARG A 103 17.72 1.65 -1.66
CA ARG A 103 19.13 1.86 -2.02
C ARG A 103 19.31 3.36 -2.26
N ARG A 104 20.25 3.95 -1.52
CA ARG A 104 20.75 5.31 -1.72
C ARG A 104 21.35 5.47 -3.10
#